data_AF-A0A379LQP8-F1
#
_entry.id   AF-A0A379LQP8-F1
#
_cell.length_a   1.000
_cell.length_b   1.000
_cell.length_c   1.000
_cell.angle_alpha   90.00
_cell.angle_beta   90.00
_cell.angle_gamma   90.00
#
_symmetry.space_group_name_H-M   'P 1'
#
loop_
_entity.id
_entity.type
_entity.pdbx_description
1 polymer ?
#
loop_
_entity_poly.entity_id
_entity_poly.type
_entity_poly.pdbx_seq_one_letter_code
_entity_poly.pdbx_strand_id
1 'polypeptide(L)' 'MRFAYEWHDEQRQWYRSYGNENWAFDEQGLMQQRYASINDLKISEEQRLFHWPQGRRPDDHPSLSELGL' A
#
# COMPACT_ATOMS: atom_id res chain seq x y z
N MET A 1 10.52 -0.07 5.52
CA MET A 1 9.38 0.80 5.16
C MET A 1 8.10 0.01 5.35
N ARG A 2 7.05 0.62 5.90
CA ARG A 2 5.70 0.06 5.95
C ARG A 2 4.84 0.63 4.83
N PHE A 3 3.92 -0.16 4.29
CA PHE A 3 2.92 0.30 3.32
C PHE A 3 1.62 -0.50 3.42
N ALA A 4 0.57 0.05 2.82
CA ALA A 4 -0.64 -0.68 2.51
C ALA A 4 -1.18 -0.25 1.14
N TYR A 5 -1.87 -1.16 0.45
CA TYR A 5 -2.60 -0.86 -0.78
C TYR A 5 -3.95 -1.58 -0.81
N GLU A 6 -4.91 -1.00 -1.52
CA GLU A 6 -6.25 -1.55 -1.71
C GLU A 6 -6.48 -1.90 -3.17
N TRP A 7 -7.11 -3.04 -3.41
CA TRP A 7 -7.40 -3.55 -4.74
C TRP A 7 -8.58 -4.52 -4.67
N HIS A 8 -9.14 -4.87 -5.83
CA HIS A 8 -10.12 -5.94 -5.92
C HIS A 8 -9.72 -6.95 -6.99
N ASP A 9 -10.13 -8.19 -6.81
CA ASP A 9 -9.98 -9.22 -7.84
C ASP A 9 -11.07 -9.12 -8.93
N GLU A 10 -11.06 -10.07 -9.86
CA GLU A 10 -12.03 -10.15 -10.96
C GLU A 10 -13.46 -10.41 -10.47
N GLN A 11 -13.63 -10.96 -9.27
CA GLN A 11 -14.92 -11.22 -8.63
C GLN A 11 -15.43 -10.02 -7.81
N ARG A 12 -14.71 -8.88 -7.86
CA ARG A 12 -14.98 -7.68 -7.06
C ARG A 12 -14.86 -7.91 -5.55
N GLN A 13 -14.14 -8.93 -5.12
CA GLN A 13 -13.74 -9.04 -3.73
C GLN A 13 -12.61 -8.03 -3.47
N TRP A 14 -12.80 -7.15 -2.49
CA TRP A 14 -11.80 -6.17 -2.10
C TRP A 14 -10.81 -6.75 -1.10
N TYR A 15 -9.58 -6.25 -1.16
CA TYR A 15 -8.50 -6.56 -0.25
C TYR A 15 -7.79 -5.29 0.19
N ARG A 16 -7.32 -5.28 1.44
CA ARG A 16 -6.25 -4.40 1.88
C ARG A 16 -5.02 -5.25 2.16
N SER A 17 -3.97 -5.01 1.42
CA SER A 17 -2.68 -5.67 1.57
C SER A 17 -1.79 -4.83 2.47
N TYR A 18 -1.22 -5.43 3.51
CA TYR A 18 -0.28 -4.79 4.42
C TYR A 18 1.11 -5.32 4.16
N GLY A 19 2.07 -4.43 3.97
CA GLY A 19 3.42 -4.81 3.58
C GLY A 19 4.51 -4.15 4.38
N ASN A 20 5.62 -4.88 4.52
CA ASN A 20 6.89 -4.36 4.97
C ASN A 20 7.93 -4.60 3.88
N GLU A 21 8.66 -3.54 3.56
CA GLU A 21 9.67 -3.52 2.52
C GLU A 21 11.01 -3.04 3.09
N ASN A 22 12.05 -3.84 2.88
CA ASN A 22 13.42 -3.48 3.17
C ASN A 22 14.17 -3.25 1.86
N TRP A 23 14.85 -2.11 1.77
CA TRP A 23 15.55 -1.66 0.58
C TRP A 23 17.02 -1.45 0.88
N ALA A 24 17.88 -1.86 -0.03
CA ALA A 24 19.29 -1.46 -0.05
C ALA A 24 19.58 -0.75 -1.38
N PHE A 25 20.26 0.39 -1.29
CA PHE A 25 20.57 1.25 -2.42
C PHE A 25 22.09 1.30 -2.64
N ASP A 26 22.50 1.56 -3.87
CA ASP A 26 23.89 1.85 -4.20
C ASP A 26 24.26 3.32 -4.04
N GLU A 27 25.53 3.63 -4.36
CA GLU A 27 26.08 4.99 -4.28
C GLU A 27 25.40 5.97 -5.25
N GLN A 28 24.72 5.48 -6.29
CA GLN A 28 23.97 6.30 -7.24
C GLN A 28 22.49 6.46 -6.82
N GLY A 29 22.09 5.86 -5.70
CA GLY A 29 20.72 5.90 -5.19
C GLY A 29 19.76 4.93 -5.90
N LEU A 30 20.28 4.00 -6.71
CA LEU A 30 19.46 2.96 -7.33
C LEU A 30 19.27 1.80 -6.35
N MET A 31 18.05 1.26 -6.32
CA MET A 31 17.73 0.14 -5.43
C MET A 31 18.38 -1.13 -5.97
N GLN A 32 19.37 -1.67 -5.25
CA GLN A 32 20.02 -2.94 -5.58
C GLN A 32 19.33 -4.15 -4.98
N GLN A 33 18.70 -3.99 -3.80
CA GLN A 33 17.98 -5.07 -3.14
C GLN A 33 16.62 -4.60 -2.64
N ARG A 34 15.62 -5.45 -2.83
CA ARG A 34 14.25 -5.25 -2.33
C ARG A 34 13.71 -6.55 -1.77
N TYR A 35 13.49 -6.56 -0.46
CA TYR A 35 12.82 -7.66 0.24
C TYR A 35 11.46 -7.17 0.70
N ALA A 36 10.39 -7.80 0.22
CA ALA A 36 9.03 -7.44 0.53
C ALA A 36 8.29 -8.65 1.13
N SER A 37 7.57 -8.43 2.22
CA SER A 37 6.61 -9.38 2.77
C SER A 37 5.27 -8.69 2.90
N ILE A 38 4.21 -9.33 2.40
CA ILE A 38 2.89 -8.74 2.22
C ILE A 38 1.84 -9.76 2.64
N ASN A 39 0.82 -9.30 3.38
CA ASN A 39 -0.32 -10.11 3.79
C ASN A 39 -1.62 -9.45 3.34
N ASP A 40 -2.47 -10.23 2.68
CA ASP A 40 -3.76 -9.77 2.16
C ASP A 40 -4.88 -10.00 3.18
N LEU A 41 -5.60 -8.93 3.52
CA LEU A 41 -6.81 -8.99 4.32
C LEU A 41 -8.01 -8.74 3.42
N LYS A 42 -8.97 -9.67 3.41
CA LYS A 42 -10.27 -9.44 2.77
C LYS A 42 -11.01 -8.31 3.47
N ILE A 43 -11.56 -7.39 2.70
CA ILE A 43 -12.39 -6.28 3.18
C ILE A 43 -13.66 -6.17 2.32
N SER A 44 -14.70 -5.50 2.83
CA SER A 44 -15.81 -5.03 2.02
C SER A 44 -15.45 -3.71 1.31
N GLU A 45 -16.24 -3.30 0.32
CA GLU A 45 -16.02 -2.04 -0.39
C GLU A 45 -16.14 -0.82 0.55
N GLU A 46 -17.06 -0.87 1.51
CA GLU A 46 -17.30 0.19 2.51
C GLU A 46 -16.16 0.33 3.51
N GLN A 47 -15.35 -0.72 3.68
CA GLN A 47 -14.19 -0.71 4.58
C GLN A 47 -12.96 -0.04 3.95
N ARG A 48 -13.00 0.32 2.66
CA ARG A 48 -11.90 1.01 1.97
C ARG A 48 -11.59 2.36 2.60
N LEU A 49 -10.31 2.68 2.65
CA LEU A 49 -9.79 3.94 3.17
C LEU A 49 -9.09 4.77 2.09
N PHE A 50 -8.77 4.20 0.94
CA PHE A 50 -8.02 4.86 -0.12
C PHE A 50 -8.94 5.32 -1.25
N HIS A 51 -9.30 6.61 -1.22
CA HIS A 51 -10.26 7.22 -2.13
C HIS A 51 -9.65 8.44 -2.83
N TRP A 52 -9.04 8.21 -3.98
CA TRP A 52 -8.59 9.26 -4.90
C TRP A 52 -8.57 8.72 -6.35
N PRO A 53 -8.55 9.60 -7.37
CA PRO A 53 -8.37 9.15 -8.76
C PRO A 53 -7.08 8.34 -8.93
N GLN A 54 -7.09 7.29 -9.75
CA GLN A 54 -5.92 6.44 -9.96
C GLN A 54 -4.67 7.25 -10.31
N GLY A 55 -3.58 7.04 -9.57
CA GLY A 55 -2.34 7.80 -9.69
C GLY A 55 -1.77 8.27 -8.36
N ARG A 56 -1.08 9.41 -8.39
CA ARG A 56 -0.42 10.00 -7.21
C ARG A 56 -1.45 10.31 -6.11
N ARG A 57 -1.19 9.83 -4.89
CA ARG A 57 -1.93 10.20 -3.69
C ARG A 57 -1.91 11.73 -3.49
N PRO A 58 -3.06 12.39 -3.26
CA PRO A 58 -3.11 13.81 -2.91
C PRO A 58 -2.26 14.14 -1.69
N ASP A 59 -1.71 15.36 -1.65
CA ASP A 59 -0.80 15.77 -0.57
C ASP A 59 -1.50 15.94 0.79
N ASP A 60 -2.80 16.23 0.76
CA ASP A 60 -3.68 16.41 1.93
C ASP A 60 -4.38 15.12 2.38
N HIS A 61 -4.23 14.01 1.64
CA HIS A 61 -4.81 12.74 2.05
C HIS A 61 -4.08 12.22 3.30
N PRO A 62 -4.79 11.68 4.31
CA PRO A 62 -4.16 11.09 5.49
C PRO A 62 -3.10 10.03 5.16
N SER A 63 -2.04 10.02 5.95
CA SER A 63 -0.99 8.99 5.97
C SER A 63 -1.46 7.68 6.62
N LEU A 64 -0.64 6.63 6.54
CA LEU A 64 -0.96 5.32 7.15
C LEU A 64 -1.23 5.43 8.65
N SER A 65 -0.40 6.19 9.38
CA SER A 65 -0.55 6.35 10.82
C SER A 65 -1.78 7.16 11.20
N GLU A 66 -2.14 8.19 10.42
CA GLU A 66 -3.35 8.98 10.64
C GLU A 66 -4.63 8.18 10.38
N LEU A 67 -4.56 7.16 9.51
CA LEU A 67 -5.64 6.20 9.26
C LEU A 67 -5.70 5.06 10.28
N GLY A 68 -4.76 5.01 11.25
CA GLY A 68 -4.67 3.92 12.23
C GLY A 68 -4.24 2.58 11.63
N LEU A 69 -3.52 2.60 10.51
CA LEU A 69 -2.95 1.42 9.83
C LEU A 69 -1.48 1.19 10.21
#